data_AF-U1N8W7-F1
#
_entry.id   AF-U1N8W7-F1
#
_cell.length_a   1.000
_cell.length_b   1.000
_cell.length_c   1.000
_cell.angle_alpha   90.00
_cell.angle_beta   90.00
_cell.angle_gamma   90.00
#
_symmetry.space_group_name_H-M   'P 1'
#
loop_
_entity.id
_entity.type
_entity.pdbx_description
1 polymer ?
#
loop_
_entity_poly.entity_id
_entity_poly.type
_entity_poly.pdbx_seq_one_letter_code
_entity_poly.pdbx_strand_id
1 'polypeptide(L)' 'MKARVAVEAGVALPWHRFVGDAGEIVSIEHYGASGDAKTLFREFGFTAEAVVEAALRSLDKAQR' A
#
# COMPACT_ATOMS: atom_id res chain seq x y z
N MET A 1 13.01 -2.44 -14.04
CA MET A 1 13.15 -2.15 -12.59
C MET A 1 12.60 -3.34 -11.77
N LYS A 2 12.63 -3.34 -10.42
CA LYS A 2 12.00 -4.42 -9.61
C LYS A 2 10.60 -3.99 -9.15
N ALA A 3 9.60 -4.83 -9.36
CA ALA A 3 8.25 -4.63 -8.80
C ALA A 3 8.21 -5.06 -7.33
N ARG A 4 7.69 -4.19 -6.45
CA ARG A 4 7.62 -4.39 -5.00
C ARG A 4 6.41 -3.68 -4.42
N VAL A 5 5.76 -4.32 -3.47
CA VAL A 5 4.67 -3.73 -2.68
C VAL A 5 5.00 -3.87 -1.19
N ALA A 6 4.88 -2.78 -0.43
CA ALA A 6 4.86 -2.81 1.03
C ALA A 6 3.42 -2.64 1.53
N VAL A 7 3.05 -3.33 2.61
CA VAL A 7 1.70 -3.30 3.19
C VAL A 7 1.82 -3.16 4.69
N GLU A 8 1.37 -2.04 5.26
CA GLU A 8 1.42 -1.79 6.69
C GLU A 8 0.35 -0.78 7.10
N ALA A 9 -0.36 -1.02 8.22
CA ALA A 9 -1.28 -0.06 8.83
C ALA A 9 -0.52 1.07 9.58
N GLY A 10 0.34 1.77 8.84
CA GLY A 10 1.17 2.90 9.26
C GLY A 10 1.48 3.80 8.06
N VAL A 11 2.27 4.86 8.26
CA VAL A 11 2.63 5.81 7.18
C VAL A 11 3.64 5.19 6.20
N ALA A 12 3.63 5.63 4.94
CA ALA A 12 4.50 5.13 3.89
C ALA A 12 5.99 5.47 4.08
N LEU A 13 6.30 6.53 4.83
CA LEU A 13 7.63 7.15 4.93
C LEU A 13 8.81 6.16 5.03
N PRO A 14 8.83 5.15 5.94
CA PRO A 14 9.97 4.24 6.07
C PRO A 14 10.10 3.23 4.94
N TRP A 15 9.06 3.04 4.12
CA TRP A 15 8.96 1.98 3.12
C TRP A 15 9.51 2.39 1.76
N HIS A 16 9.56 3.69 1.44
CA HIS A 16 10.03 4.18 0.13
C HIS A 16 11.41 3.65 -0.26
N ARG A 17 12.37 3.62 0.67
CA ARG A 17 13.74 3.10 0.40
C ARG A 17 13.77 1.62 0.02
N PHE A 18 12.76 0.85 0.41
CA PHE A 18 12.71 -0.59 0.17
C PHE A 18 11.94 -0.94 -1.10
N VAL A 19 10.86 -0.21 -1.40
CA VAL A 19 10.04 -0.47 -2.59
C VAL A 19 10.65 0.12 -3.86
N GLY A 20 11.38 1.23 -3.76
CA GLY A 20 12.08 1.87 -4.89
C GLY A 20 11.13 2.53 -5.90
N ASP A 21 11.66 2.92 -7.06
CA ASP A 21 10.95 3.79 -8.02
C ASP A 21 9.70 3.17 -8.67
N ALA A 22 9.71 1.85 -8.88
CA ALA A 22 8.54 1.11 -9.37
C ALA A 22 7.65 0.60 -8.22
N GLY A 23 7.96 0.99 -6.98
CA GLY A 23 7.30 0.53 -5.78
C GLY A 23 5.91 1.10 -5.55
N GLU A 24 5.08 0.33 -4.86
CA GLU A 24 3.78 0.76 -4.34
C GLU A 24 3.73 0.46 -2.83
N ILE A 25 2.92 1.24 -2.10
CA ILE A 25 2.79 1.11 -0.64
C ILE A 25 1.30 1.20 -0.31
N VAL A 26 0.78 0.18 0.39
CA VAL A 26 -0.55 0.23 1.01
C VAL A 26 -0.35 0.67 2.46
N SER A 27 -0.72 1.91 2.75
CA SER A 27 -0.42 2.64 3.99
C SER A 27 -1.58 3.57 4.37
N ILE A 28 -1.48 4.20 5.55
CA ILE A 28 -2.42 5.22 6.03
C ILE A 28 -1.67 6.52 6.34
N GLU A 29 -2.00 7.59 5.61
CA GLU A 29 -1.29 8.89 5.70
C GLU A 29 -2.03 9.92 6.57
N HIS A 30 -3.08 9.49 7.27
CA HIS A 30 -3.90 10.34 8.13
C HIS A 30 -4.24 9.62 9.44
N TYR A 31 -4.78 10.35 10.42
CA TYR A 31 -5.25 9.75 11.67
C TYR A 31 -6.40 8.77 11.44
N GLY A 32 -6.55 7.81 12.35
CA GLY A 32 -7.65 6.86 12.31
C GLY A 32 -9.01 7.49 12.64
N ALA A 33 -10.00 6.63 12.83
CA ALA A 33 -11.35 6.99 13.25
C ALA A 33 -11.85 6.00 14.31
N SER A 34 -12.91 6.38 15.03
CA SER A 34 -13.58 5.48 15.97
C SER A 34 -14.44 4.47 15.20
N GLY A 35 -14.12 3.18 15.30
CA GLY A 35 -14.87 2.11 14.64
C GLY A 35 -14.27 0.73 14.92
N ASP A 36 -14.98 -0.33 14.54
CA ASP A 36 -14.44 -1.68 14.61
C ASP A 36 -13.34 -1.89 13.57
N ALA A 37 -12.36 -2.74 13.88
CA ALA A 37 -11.20 -2.94 13.03
C ALA A 37 -11.58 -3.40 11.61
N LYS A 38 -12.57 -4.28 11.44
CA LYS A 38 -12.92 -4.81 10.11
C LYS A 38 -13.47 -3.71 9.21
N THR A 39 -14.30 -2.83 9.77
CA THR A 39 -14.77 -1.64 9.07
C THR A 39 -13.61 -0.71 8.73
N LEU A 40 -12.79 -0.33 9.71
CA LEU A 40 -11.69 0.61 9.48
C LEU A 40 -10.67 0.10 8.45
N PHE A 41 -10.30 -1.19 8.48
CA PHE A 41 -9.40 -1.77 7.49
C PHE A 41 -9.98 -1.68 6.07
N ARG A 42 -11.28 -1.95 5.90
CA ARG A 42 -11.95 -1.82 4.59
C ARG A 42 -11.98 -0.36 4.13
N GLU A 43 -12.42 0.55 4.98
CA GLU A 43 -12.54 1.98 4.63
C GLU A 43 -11.17 2.63 4.36
N PHE A 44 -10.12 2.19 5.05
CA PHE A 44 -8.75 2.68 4.85
C PHE A 44 -7.97 1.90 3.78
N GLY A 45 -8.61 1.00 3.04
CA GLY A 45 -8.00 0.33 1.88
C GLY A 45 -7.01 -0.78 2.22
N PHE A 46 -7.03 -1.31 3.45
CA PHE A 46 -6.27 -2.50 3.82
C PHE A 46 -7.04 -3.77 3.47
N THR A 47 -7.20 -4.02 2.17
CA THR A 47 -7.87 -5.21 1.63
C THR A 47 -6.97 -5.98 0.68
N ALA A 48 -7.30 -7.24 0.42
CA ALA A 48 -6.56 -8.06 -0.53
C ALA A 48 -6.60 -7.46 -1.95
N GLU A 49 -7.75 -6.91 -2.33
CA GLU A 49 -7.97 -6.26 -3.63
C GLU A 49 -7.05 -5.04 -3.78
N ALA A 50 -6.93 -4.19 -2.75
CA ALA A 50 -6.03 -3.03 -2.80
C ALA A 50 -4.56 -3.44 -2.96
N VAL A 51 -4.14 -4.54 -2.33
CA VAL A 51 -2.79 -5.09 -2.49
C VAL A 51 -2.57 -5.65 -3.89
N VAL A 52 -3.55 -6.34 -4.48
CA VAL A 52 -3.49 -6.84 -5.86
C VAL A 52 -3.37 -5.67 -6.84
N GLU A 53 -4.20 -4.64 -6.69
CA GLU A 53 -4.14 -3.45 -7.55
C GLU A 53 -2.80 -2.72 -7.42
N ALA A 54 -2.24 -2.62 -6.20
CA ALA A 54 -0.89 -2.09 -5.99
C ALA A 54 0.17 -2.95 -6.70
N ALA A 55 0.07 -4.28 -6.63
CA ALA A 55 1.01 -5.17 -7.31
C ALA A 55 0.95 -5.00 -8.83
N LEU A 56 -0.25 -4.91 -9.41
CA LEU A 56 -0.44 -4.68 -10.85
C LEU A 56 0.14 -3.33 -11.30
N ARG A 57 -0.09 -2.25 -10.55
CA ARG A 57 0.54 -0.94 -10.83
C ARG A 57 2.07 -1.01 -10.76
N SER A 58 2.61 -1.69 -9.75
CA SER A 58 4.06 -1.86 -9.61
C SER A 58 4.68 -2.64 -10.78
N LEU A 59 3.98 -3.67 -11.28
CA LEU A 59 4.39 -4.43 -12.45
C LEU A 59 4.40 -3.58 -13.73
N ASP A 60 3.35 -2.79 -13.98
CA ASP A 60 3.28 -1.88 -15.14
C ASP A 60 4.42 -0.85 -15.10
N LYS A 61 4.67 -0.24 -13.94
CA LYS A 61 5.81 0.69 -13.76
C LYS A 61 7.16 0.02 -14.00
N ALA A 62 7.33 -1.24 -13.58
CA ALA A 62 8.59 -1.95 -13.70
C ALA A 62 8.94 -2.38 -15.13
N GLN A 63 7.92 -2.45 -16.01
CA GLN A 63 8.02 -2.81 -17.42
C GLN A 63 8.30 -1.63 -18.35
N ARG A 64 8.12 -0.39 -17.88
CA ARG A 64 8.50 0.84 -18.58
C ARG A 64 9.97 1.18 -18.31
#